data_AF-F4FYM4-F1
#
_entry.id   AF-F4FYM4-F1
#
_cell.length_a   1.000
_cell.length_b   1.000
_cell.length_c   1.000
_cell.angle_alpha   90.00
_cell.angle_beta   90.00
_cell.angle_gamma   90.00
#
_symmetry.space_group_name_H-M   'P 1'
#
loop_
_entity.id
_entity.type
_entity.pdbx_description
1 polymer ?
#
loop_
_entity_poly.entity_id
_entity_poly.type
_entity_poly.pdbx_seq_one_letter_code
_entity_poly.pdbx_strand_id
1 'polypeptide(L)'
;MIREALRGGKGEVIKNPKVFIDPLSVFTDIPFREDIIRESAIAVRYFVKNDVKFSNLFLGLTGTGKTFVVKYIYNEIEEVKKEDQEYSGVKQVYLNSREVGGTPQAVLSVIAEKLTNSLVPRHGVNLGEYIDKIKSVLRGKKAIIYLDEVDTLVKRRGGDIVLYQLLRADADVSVIMISNDINVRDYMEPRVLSSLGPSVIFKPYDAIQLKEILAKYAEYGLIDNTYNDEILSYIAAISAREHGDARKAVNLLFRAAQLASGIGFIKKEHVDKAIVEYEQERLFEAVKSLPFHYKLALRAIVTSDDVVTAHKVYSKYCDKLKQKPLSYRRFSDIVSELDMFGIVKIKIMNRGRAGGIRKYVEVHDKERIMKVIEENLTEEMGYEYDERSMEES
;
A
#
# COMPACT_ATOMS: atom_id res chain seq x y z
N MET A 1 23.60 -27.52 9.90
CA MET A 1 22.66 -26.82 8.99
C MET A 1 21.61 -25.97 9.73
N ILE A 2 20.47 -26.47 10.23
CA ILE A 2 19.45 -25.60 10.88
C ILE A 2 19.98 -24.93 12.16
N ARG A 3 20.70 -25.66 13.02
CA ARG A 3 21.30 -25.11 14.25
C ARG A 3 22.40 -24.06 13.98
N GLU A 4 23.06 -24.11 12.83
CA GLU A 4 24.06 -23.09 12.43
C GLU A 4 23.36 -21.86 11.85
N ALA A 5 22.33 -22.04 11.03
CA ALA A 5 21.50 -20.94 10.55
C ALA A 5 20.80 -20.19 11.71
N LEU A 6 20.35 -20.89 12.74
CA LEU A 6 19.72 -20.29 13.92
C LEU A 6 20.70 -19.61 14.89
N ARG A 7 21.98 -20.01 14.89
CA ARG A 7 22.99 -19.44 15.80
C ARG A 7 23.63 -18.17 15.25
N GLY A 8 23.47 -17.92 13.95
CA GLY A 8 24.29 -16.95 13.25
C GLY A 8 25.74 -17.41 13.14
N GLY A 9 26.48 -16.91 12.14
CA GLY A 9 27.83 -17.41 11.88
C GLY A 9 28.56 -16.84 10.68
N LYS A 10 29.71 -17.45 10.33
CA LYS A 10 30.62 -16.99 9.27
C LYS A 10 29.87 -16.64 7.98
N GLY A 11 30.11 -15.44 7.49
CA GLY A 11 29.51 -14.94 6.26
C GLY A 11 28.14 -14.28 6.44
N GLU A 12 27.73 -13.95 7.67
CA GLU A 12 26.61 -13.04 7.90
C GLU A 12 26.83 -11.68 7.25
N VAL A 13 25.72 -11.10 6.78
CA VAL A 13 25.69 -9.81 6.08
C VAL A 13 24.80 -8.80 6.79
N ILE A 14 23.80 -9.27 7.55
CA ILE A 14 22.79 -8.43 8.20
C ILE A 14 23.06 -8.42 9.71
N LYS A 15 23.32 -7.24 10.29
CA LYS A 15 23.48 -7.07 11.75
C LYS A 15 22.19 -6.69 12.46
N ASN A 16 21.33 -5.91 11.79
CA ASN A 16 20.08 -5.44 12.37
C ASN A 16 18.96 -5.52 11.31
N PRO A 17 18.21 -6.64 11.25
CA PRO A 17 17.13 -6.78 10.29
C PRO A 17 15.97 -5.81 10.54
N LYS A 18 15.84 -5.27 11.77
CA LYS A 18 14.75 -4.36 12.14
C LYS A 18 14.74 -3.08 11.30
N VAL A 19 15.91 -2.61 10.87
CA VAL A 19 16.06 -1.42 10.01
C VAL A 19 15.27 -1.55 8.71
N PHE A 20 15.21 -2.75 8.13
CA PHE A 20 14.54 -3.01 6.86
C PHE A 20 13.02 -3.21 7.00
N ILE A 21 12.54 -3.54 8.21
CA ILE A 21 11.14 -3.91 8.47
C ILE A 21 10.39 -2.76 9.16
N ASP A 22 11.02 -2.13 10.16
CA ASP A 22 10.49 -1.03 10.94
C ASP A 22 11.51 0.13 11.05
N PRO A 23 11.78 0.82 9.93
CA PRO A 23 12.78 1.88 9.88
C PRO A 23 12.46 3.06 10.80
N LEU A 24 11.19 3.30 11.14
CA LEU A 24 10.79 4.38 12.07
C LEU A 24 11.27 4.14 13.50
N SER A 25 11.58 2.90 13.87
CA SER A 25 12.14 2.57 15.18
C SER A 25 13.65 2.78 15.27
N VAL A 26 14.30 3.08 14.14
CA VAL A 26 15.76 3.19 14.04
C VAL A 26 16.18 4.58 13.58
N PHE A 27 15.52 5.12 12.56
CA PHE A 27 15.90 6.41 11.99
C PHE A 27 15.32 7.57 12.78
N THR A 28 16.20 8.53 13.08
CA THR A 28 15.86 9.80 13.71
C THR A 28 15.74 10.95 12.70
N ASP A 29 15.95 10.66 11.41
CA ASP A 29 15.80 11.62 10.32
C ASP A 29 15.43 10.92 9.01
N ILE A 30 14.82 11.68 8.08
CA ILE A 30 14.40 11.18 6.76
C ILE A 30 15.13 11.98 5.67
N PRO A 31 16.17 11.41 5.05
CA PRO A 31 16.94 12.10 4.01
C PRO A 31 16.06 12.64 2.88
N PHE A 32 16.36 13.86 2.44
CA PHE A 32 15.71 14.56 1.32
C PHE A 32 14.22 14.88 1.53
N ARG A 33 13.75 14.84 2.78
CA ARG A 33 12.38 15.18 3.19
C ARG A 33 12.35 16.16 4.36
N GLU A 34 13.50 16.75 4.70
CA GLU A 34 13.71 17.65 5.84
C GLU A 34 12.83 18.90 5.74
N ASP A 35 12.73 19.48 4.54
CA ASP A 35 11.90 20.68 4.32
C ASP A 35 10.42 20.38 4.52
N ILE A 36 9.93 19.25 4.01
CA ILE A 36 8.53 18.83 4.17
C ILE A 36 8.21 18.54 5.64
N ILE A 37 9.12 17.87 6.35
CA ILE A 37 8.99 17.62 7.79
C ILE A 37 8.95 18.94 8.55
N ARG A 38 9.87 19.88 8.24
CA ARG A 38 9.94 21.18 8.90
C ARG A 38 8.68 22.01 8.68
N GLU A 39 8.20 22.12 7.45
CA GLU A 39 6.97 22.85 7.12
C GLU A 39 5.75 22.26 7.84
N SER A 40 5.65 20.92 7.86
CA SER A 40 4.56 20.23 8.56
C SER A 40 4.63 20.44 10.07
N ALA A 41 5.82 20.36 10.67
CA ALA A 41 6.03 20.63 12.09
C ALA A 41 5.66 22.07 12.47
N ILE A 42 5.99 23.04 11.61
CA ILE A 42 5.61 24.45 11.79
C ILE A 42 4.08 24.61 11.77
N ALA A 43 3.38 23.99 10.81
CA ALA A 43 1.92 24.02 10.73
C ALA A 43 1.28 23.40 11.97
N VAL A 44 1.79 22.25 12.43
CA VAL A 44 1.36 21.60 13.67
C VAL A 44 1.57 22.52 14.87
N ARG A 45 2.72 23.18 14.99
CA ARG A 45 2.98 24.14 16.07
C ARG A 45 1.98 25.29 16.07
N TYR A 46 1.68 25.90 14.93
CA TYR A 46 0.68 26.96 14.85
C TYR A 46 -0.73 26.47 15.19
N PHE A 47 -1.07 25.24 14.83
CA PHE A 47 -2.33 24.65 15.26
C PHE A 47 -2.41 24.45 16.78
N VAL A 48 -1.34 23.93 17.39
CA VAL A 48 -1.31 23.65 18.83
C VAL A 48 -1.19 24.92 19.67
N LYS A 49 -0.40 25.92 19.25
CA LYS A 49 -0.12 27.11 20.07
C LYS A 49 -0.92 28.36 19.68
N ASN A 50 -1.51 28.39 18.49
CA ASN A 50 -2.21 29.59 17.95
C ASN A 50 -3.61 29.31 17.39
N ASP A 51 -4.14 28.09 17.55
CA ASP A 51 -5.48 27.71 17.08
C ASP A 51 -5.68 27.86 15.56
N VAL A 52 -4.59 27.83 14.79
CA VAL A 52 -4.64 27.95 13.32
C VAL A 52 -4.83 26.56 12.71
N LYS A 53 -6.04 26.25 12.26
CA LYS A 53 -6.34 25.01 11.53
C LYS A 53 -5.57 24.95 10.22
N PHE A 54 -5.12 23.75 9.85
CA PHE A 54 -4.48 23.52 8.55
C PHE A 54 -5.00 22.24 7.91
N SER A 55 -4.88 22.19 6.58
CA SER A 55 -4.99 20.93 5.86
C SER A 55 -3.95 20.86 4.76
N ASN A 56 -3.29 19.71 4.65
CA ASN A 56 -2.26 19.48 3.63
C ASN A 56 -2.63 18.25 2.81
N LEU A 57 -2.32 18.28 1.52
CA LEU A 57 -2.47 17.12 0.63
C LEU A 57 -1.11 16.71 0.06
N PHE A 58 -0.60 15.58 0.51
CA PHE A 58 0.66 14.99 0.08
C PHE A 58 0.43 14.13 -1.16
N LEU A 59 1.06 14.51 -2.26
CA LEU A 59 0.92 13.89 -3.58
C LEU A 59 2.25 13.31 -4.03
N GLY A 60 2.22 12.17 -4.73
CA GLY A 60 3.40 11.60 -5.37
C GLY A 60 3.25 10.11 -5.61
N LEU A 61 4.16 9.53 -6.39
CA LEU A 61 4.12 8.10 -6.71
C LEU A 61 4.39 7.22 -5.47
N THR A 62 4.14 5.92 -5.58
CA THR A 62 4.46 4.98 -4.50
C THR A 62 5.97 5.00 -4.20
N GLY A 63 6.33 4.77 -2.94
CA GLY A 63 7.74 4.69 -2.56
C GLY A 63 8.49 6.01 -2.44
N THR A 64 7.83 7.17 -2.62
CA THR A 64 8.47 8.50 -2.48
C THR A 64 8.59 9.00 -1.04
N GLY A 65 8.18 8.20 -0.04
CA GLY A 65 8.32 8.51 1.39
C GLY A 65 7.11 9.17 2.06
N LYS A 66 5.98 9.35 1.38
CA LYS A 66 4.78 10.03 1.93
C LYS A 66 4.30 9.44 3.27
N THR A 67 3.95 8.16 3.27
CA THR A 67 3.50 7.44 4.47
C THR A 67 4.56 7.42 5.56
N PHE A 68 5.84 7.28 5.18
CA PHE A 68 6.96 7.25 6.10
C PHE A 68 7.13 8.60 6.84
N VAL A 69 7.09 9.72 6.09
CA VAL A 69 7.15 11.07 6.65
C VAL A 69 5.96 11.35 7.57
N VAL A 70 4.74 10.96 7.18
CA VAL A 70 3.56 11.18 8.01
C VAL A 70 3.61 10.38 9.30
N LYS A 71 4.01 9.10 9.25
CA LYS A 71 4.17 8.29 10.46
C LYS A 71 5.31 8.80 11.35
N TYR A 72 6.39 9.33 10.76
CA TYR A 72 7.45 9.98 11.50
C TYR A 72 6.93 11.21 12.25
N ILE A 73 6.23 12.13 11.57
CA ILE A 73 5.61 13.30 12.20
C ILE A 73 4.63 12.87 13.30
N TYR A 74 3.82 11.83 13.07
CA TYR A 74 2.92 11.28 14.08
C TYR A 74 3.68 10.85 15.33
N ASN A 75 4.75 10.07 15.18
CA ASN A 75 5.56 9.56 16.29
C ASN A 75 6.28 10.70 17.04
N GLU A 76 6.90 11.63 16.32
CA GLU A 76 7.57 12.80 16.91
C GLU A 76 6.60 13.64 17.74
N ILE A 77 5.36 13.83 17.27
CA ILE A 77 4.34 14.54 18.06
C ILE A 77 3.99 13.76 19.35
N GLU A 78 3.94 12.42 19.31
CA GLU A 78 3.71 11.63 20.54
C GLU A 78 4.89 11.73 21.53
N GLU A 79 6.13 11.87 21.06
CA GLU A 79 7.28 12.14 21.94
C GLU A 79 7.22 13.57 22.50
N VAL A 80 6.95 14.57 21.66
CA VAL A 80 6.80 15.98 22.10
C VAL A 80 5.70 16.14 23.14
N LYS A 81 4.62 15.35 23.10
CA LYS A 81 3.58 15.37 24.16
C LYS A 81 4.10 15.00 25.55
N LYS A 82 5.15 14.19 25.64
CA LYS A 82 5.77 13.81 26.92
C LYS A 82 6.64 14.94 27.47
N GLU A 83 7.12 15.82 26.59
CA GLU A 83 8.06 16.90 26.91
C GLU A 83 7.37 18.26 27.08
N ASP A 84 6.39 18.59 26.23
CA ASP A 84 5.66 19.86 26.21
C ASP A 84 4.16 19.64 26.55
N GLN A 85 3.76 20.17 27.71
CA GLN A 85 2.39 20.09 28.22
C GLN A 85 1.34 20.71 27.30
N GLU A 86 1.71 21.69 26.45
CA GLU A 86 0.78 22.28 25.47
C GLU A 86 0.29 21.26 24.44
N TYR A 87 1.09 20.22 24.18
CA TYR A 87 0.74 19.15 23.24
C TYR A 87 -0.09 18.02 23.87
N SER A 88 -0.10 17.90 25.21
CA SER A 88 -0.70 16.77 25.94
C SER A 88 -2.17 16.49 25.58
N GLY A 89 -2.94 17.54 25.27
CA GLY A 89 -4.35 17.45 24.89
C GLY A 89 -4.62 17.13 23.41
N VAL A 90 -3.59 17.08 22.57
CA VAL A 90 -3.72 16.86 21.12
C VAL A 90 -3.99 15.39 20.84
N LYS A 91 -5.12 15.09 20.21
CA LYS A 91 -5.42 13.72 19.73
C LYS A 91 -4.85 13.51 18.33
N GLN A 92 -4.33 12.32 18.06
CA GLN A 92 -3.86 11.94 16.73
C GLN A 92 -4.57 10.69 16.23
N VAL A 93 -5.03 10.71 14.98
CA VAL A 93 -5.70 9.58 14.34
C VAL A 93 -5.06 9.32 12.99
N TYR A 94 -4.36 8.19 12.88
CA TYR A 94 -3.89 7.68 11.60
C TYR A 94 -4.82 6.60 11.07
N LEU A 95 -5.22 6.68 9.80
CA LEU A 95 -5.88 5.59 9.10
C LEU A 95 -5.46 5.52 7.63
N ASN A 96 -5.42 4.31 7.10
CA ASN A 96 -5.30 4.07 5.67
C ASN A 96 -6.70 3.81 5.11
N SER A 97 -7.16 4.69 4.20
CA SER A 97 -8.49 4.62 3.61
C SER A 97 -8.71 3.31 2.84
N ARG A 98 -7.67 2.77 2.19
CA ARG A 98 -7.77 1.50 1.46
C ARG A 98 -7.97 0.32 2.40
N GLU A 99 -7.19 0.24 3.48
CA GLU A 99 -7.22 -0.87 4.45
C GLU A 99 -8.58 -0.98 5.15
N VAL A 100 -9.27 0.14 5.38
CA VAL A 100 -10.61 0.15 5.98
C VAL A 100 -11.73 -0.09 4.94
N GLY A 101 -11.39 -0.34 3.69
CA GLY A 101 -12.34 -0.64 2.60
C GLY A 101 -12.78 0.58 1.78
N GLY A 102 -12.26 1.77 2.05
CA GLY A 102 -12.43 2.98 1.24
C GLY A 102 -13.81 3.64 1.30
N THR A 103 -14.77 3.09 2.06
CA THR A 103 -16.11 3.68 2.14
C THR A 103 -16.14 4.87 3.12
N PRO A 104 -16.95 5.90 2.86
CA PRO A 104 -17.22 6.99 3.80
C PRO A 104 -17.56 6.51 5.21
N GLN A 105 -18.41 5.49 5.30
CA GLN A 105 -18.86 4.92 6.57
C GLN A 105 -17.71 4.24 7.32
N ALA A 106 -16.91 3.41 6.65
CA ALA A 106 -15.81 2.71 7.30
C ALA A 106 -14.76 3.70 7.82
N VAL A 107 -14.38 4.69 7.00
CA VAL A 107 -13.46 5.77 7.38
C VAL A 107 -13.96 6.52 8.62
N LEU A 108 -15.20 7.01 8.59
CA LEU A 108 -15.76 7.76 9.72
C LEU A 108 -15.91 6.89 10.97
N SER A 109 -16.26 5.61 10.83
CA SER A 109 -16.39 4.70 11.97
C SER A 109 -15.07 4.50 12.70
N VAL A 110 -13.97 4.31 11.96
CA VAL A 110 -12.62 4.14 12.52
C VAL A 110 -12.10 5.44 13.14
N ILE A 111 -12.37 6.59 12.52
CA ILE A 111 -12.02 7.89 13.11
C ILE A 111 -12.75 8.09 14.44
N ALA A 112 -14.07 7.86 14.44
CA ALA A 112 -14.88 7.99 15.64
C ALA A 112 -14.40 7.04 16.74
N GLU A 113 -14.16 5.76 16.43
CA GLU A 113 -13.68 4.75 17.37
C GLU A 113 -12.33 5.13 18.00
N LYS A 114 -11.36 5.59 17.20
CA LYS A 114 -10.05 6.03 17.68
C LYS A 114 -10.12 7.32 18.50
N LEU A 115 -11.03 8.25 18.18
CA LEU A 115 -11.20 9.48 18.97
C LEU A 115 -11.93 9.23 20.28
N THR A 116 -12.93 8.34 20.29
CA THR A 116 -13.78 8.07 21.46
C THR A 116 -13.22 6.99 22.38
N ASN A 117 -12.26 6.19 21.90
CA ASN A 117 -11.81 4.96 22.57
C ASN A 117 -12.99 4.03 22.93
N SER A 118 -13.99 3.96 22.04
CA SER A 118 -15.20 3.14 22.25
C SER A 118 -15.59 2.46 20.96
N LEU A 119 -16.11 1.24 21.05
CA LEU A 119 -16.72 0.55 19.91
C LEU A 119 -17.79 1.45 19.25
N VAL A 120 -17.69 1.61 17.93
CA VAL A 120 -18.67 2.31 17.11
C VAL A 120 -19.21 1.31 16.10
N PRO A 121 -20.54 1.21 15.91
CA PRO A 121 -21.09 0.34 14.89
C PRO A 121 -20.49 0.67 13.52
N ARG A 122 -20.17 -0.35 12.72
CA ARG A 122 -19.63 -0.17 11.37
C ARG A 122 -20.71 -0.07 10.28
N HIS A 123 -21.94 -0.47 10.62
CA HIS A 123 -23.10 -0.49 9.73
C HIS A 123 -24.35 -0.01 10.46
N GLY A 124 -25.36 0.40 9.70
CA GLY A 124 -26.67 0.80 10.25
C GLY A 124 -26.73 2.21 10.87
N VAL A 125 -25.64 2.96 10.81
CA VAL A 125 -25.53 4.33 11.35
C VAL A 125 -25.40 5.33 10.20
N ASN A 126 -26.11 6.45 10.29
CA ASN A 126 -26.01 7.52 9.30
C ASN A 126 -24.63 8.22 9.39
N LEU A 127 -24.07 8.65 8.25
CA LEU A 127 -22.79 9.36 8.21
C LEU A 127 -22.76 10.60 9.12
N GLY A 128 -23.88 11.31 9.22
CA GLY A 128 -24.03 12.47 10.10
C GLY A 128 -23.80 12.14 11.58
N GLU A 129 -24.26 10.99 12.06
CA GLU A 129 -24.12 10.59 13.46
C GLU A 129 -22.65 10.34 13.85
N TYR A 130 -21.84 9.80 12.93
CA TYR A 130 -20.39 9.69 13.16
C TYR A 130 -19.75 11.07 13.28
N ILE A 131 -20.13 12.00 12.40
CA ILE A 131 -19.61 13.37 12.43
C ILE A 131 -20.01 14.07 13.73
N ASP A 132 -21.26 13.93 14.17
CA ASP A 132 -21.73 14.51 15.42
C ASP A 132 -21.02 13.89 16.63
N LYS A 133 -20.77 12.59 16.61
CA LYS A 133 -19.97 11.90 17.64
C LYS A 133 -18.53 12.42 17.66
N ILE A 134 -17.89 12.57 16.50
CA ILE A 134 -16.54 13.15 16.36
C ILE A 134 -16.53 14.58 16.91
N LYS A 135 -17.45 15.44 16.48
CA LYS A 135 -17.56 16.84 16.94
C LYS A 135 -17.75 16.92 18.45
N SER A 136 -18.63 16.09 19.02
CA SER A 136 -18.90 16.04 20.45
C SER A 136 -17.63 15.75 21.25
N VAL A 137 -16.84 14.76 20.82
CA VAL A 137 -15.61 14.33 21.50
C VAL A 137 -14.49 15.35 21.38
N LEU A 138 -14.51 16.16 20.32
CA LEU A 138 -13.51 17.18 20.03
C LEU A 138 -13.89 18.58 20.54
N ARG A 139 -15.01 18.75 21.23
CA ARG A 139 -15.34 20.05 21.85
C ARG A 139 -14.24 20.45 22.85
N GLY A 140 -13.56 21.57 22.55
CA GLY A 140 -12.45 22.07 23.36
C GLY A 140 -11.17 21.22 23.30
N LYS A 141 -11.03 20.35 22.29
CA LYS A 141 -9.85 19.50 22.11
C LYS A 141 -9.35 19.60 20.66
N LYS A 142 -8.03 19.58 20.52
CA LYS A 142 -7.37 19.60 19.21
C LYS A 142 -7.15 18.18 18.71
N ALA A 143 -7.39 17.96 17.42
CA ALA A 143 -7.08 16.70 16.77
C ALA A 143 -6.38 16.87 15.42
N ILE A 144 -5.46 15.95 15.14
CA ILE A 144 -4.79 15.82 13.85
C ILE A 144 -5.20 14.48 13.26
N ILE A 145 -5.80 14.51 12.06
CA ILE A 145 -6.26 13.32 11.35
C ILE A 145 -5.37 13.10 10.13
N TYR A 146 -4.81 11.91 10.01
CA TYR A 146 -3.99 11.47 8.90
C TYR A 146 -4.77 10.47 8.05
N LEU A 147 -5.06 10.83 6.81
CA LEU A 147 -5.80 10.02 5.84
C LEU A 147 -4.84 9.52 4.76
N ASP A 148 -4.33 8.30 4.93
CA ASP A 148 -3.49 7.64 3.91
C ASP A 148 -4.36 7.03 2.80
N GLU A 149 -3.79 6.96 1.59
CA GLU A 149 -4.44 6.50 0.34
C GLU A 149 -5.85 7.08 0.13
N VAL A 150 -6.01 8.39 0.37
CA VAL A 150 -7.32 9.07 0.35
C VAL A 150 -7.99 9.05 -1.03
N ASP A 151 -7.26 8.80 -2.11
CA ASP A 151 -7.83 8.61 -3.44
C ASP A 151 -8.88 7.49 -3.48
N THR A 152 -8.73 6.47 -2.64
CA THR A 152 -9.73 5.39 -2.53
C THR A 152 -11.06 5.87 -1.95
N LEU A 153 -11.03 6.88 -1.08
CA LEU A 153 -12.21 7.51 -0.49
C LEU A 153 -12.85 8.48 -1.50
N VAL A 154 -12.05 9.38 -2.09
CA VAL A 154 -12.53 10.44 -3.00
C VAL A 154 -13.18 9.84 -4.25
N LYS A 155 -12.63 8.75 -4.80
CA LYS A 155 -13.19 8.07 -5.98
C LYS A 155 -14.53 7.37 -5.71
N ARG A 156 -14.96 7.25 -4.44
CA ARG A 156 -16.27 6.68 -4.09
C ARG A 156 -17.32 7.77 -3.92
N ARG A 157 -18.57 7.44 -4.27
CA ARG A 157 -19.71 8.33 -4.04
C ARG A 157 -19.81 8.71 -2.57
N GLY A 158 -19.88 10.02 -2.31
CA GLY A 158 -19.98 10.57 -0.95
C GLY A 158 -18.64 10.68 -0.20
N GLY A 159 -17.51 10.34 -0.82
CA GLY A 159 -16.18 10.54 -0.22
C GLY A 159 -15.87 12.00 0.09
N ASP A 160 -16.18 12.90 -0.85
CA ASP A 160 -15.99 14.34 -0.69
C ASP A 160 -16.80 14.94 0.45
N ILE A 161 -17.99 14.39 0.74
CA ILE A 161 -18.82 14.83 1.86
C ILE A 161 -18.07 14.60 3.18
N VAL A 162 -17.36 13.48 3.30
CA VAL A 162 -16.55 13.19 4.50
C VAL A 162 -15.42 14.21 4.63
N LEU A 163 -14.66 14.46 3.56
CA LEU A 163 -13.57 15.42 3.58
C LEU A 163 -14.08 16.83 3.91
N TYR A 164 -15.15 17.27 3.26
CA TYR A 164 -15.77 18.57 3.51
C TYR A 164 -16.17 18.74 5.00
N GLN A 165 -16.80 17.71 5.58
CA GLN A 165 -17.26 17.74 6.97
C GLN A 165 -16.11 17.73 7.98
N LEU A 166 -15.00 17.05 7.68
CA LEU A 166 -13.80 17.07 8.51
C LEU A 166 -13.05 18.41 8.40
N LEU A 167 -12.90 18.94 7.19
CA LEU A 167 -12.17 20.19 6.93
C LEU A 167 -12.90 21.43 7.45
N ARG A 168 -14.23 21.42 7.46
CA ARG A 168 -15.07 22.53 7.96
C ARG A 168 -15.73 22.24 9.30
N ALA A 169 -15.28 21.23 10.03
CA ALA A 169 -15.80 21.00 11.36
C ALA A 169 -15.55 22.24 12.24
N ASP A 170 -16.54 22.64 13.02
CA ASP A 170 -16.38 23.68 14.04
C ASP A 170 -15.37 23.24 15.13
N ALA A 171 -15.10 21.93 15.23
CA ALA A 171 -14.06 21.37 16.08
C ALA A 171 -12.64 21.71 15.56
N ASP A 172 -11.67 21.82 16.48
CA ASP A 172 -10.27 22.07 16.14
C ASP A 172 -9.64 20.80 15.57
N VAL A 173 -9.86 20.59 14.27
CA VAL A 173 -9.36 19.47 13.49
C VAL A 173 -8.47 19.99 12.36
N SER A 174 -7.25 19.47 12.31
CA SER A 174 -6.37 19.61 11.15
C SER A 174 -6.21 18.27 10.46
N VAL A 175 -6.08 18.29 9.12
CA VAL A 175 -6.10 17.07 8.31
C VAL A 175 -4.89 17.00 7.41
N ILE A 176 -4.12 15.92 7.48
CA ILE A 176 -3.06 15.59 6.53
C ILE A 176 -3.54 14.43 5.67
N MET A 177 -3.73 14.69 4.38
CA MET A 177 -4.16 13.71 3.40
C MET A 177 -2.98 13.24 2.58
N ILE A 178 -2.94 11.95 2.25
CA ILE A 178 -1.91 11.35 1.41
C ILE A 178 -2.60 10.65 0.25
N SER A 179 -2.14 10.91 -0.97
CA SER A 179 -2.58 10.17 -2.15
C SER A 179 -1.42 9.76 -3.02
N ASN A 180 -1.54 8.56 -3.58
CA ASN A 180 -0.64 8.06 -4.63
C ASN A 180 -1.06 8.54 -6.03
N ASP A 181 -2.24 9.16 -6.16
CA ASP A 181 -2.76 9.71 -7.41
C ASP A 181 -2.52 11.22 -7.48
N ILE A 182 -1.68 11.66 -8.42
CA ILE A 182 -1.35 13.07 -8.61
C ILE A 182 -2.59 13.87 -9.05
N ASN A 183 -3.53 13.22 -9.73
CA ASN A 183 -4.76 13.84 -10.25
C ASN A 183 -5.92 13.73 -9.25
N VAL A 184 -5.66 13.37 -7.99
CA VAL A 184 -6.73 13.17 -7.00
C VAL A 184 -7.67 14.39 -6.84
N ARG A 185 -7.14 15.60 -7.11
CA ARG A 185 -7.90 16.86 -7.08
C ARG A 185 -9.03 16.90 -8.11
N ASP A 186 -8.88 16.25 -9.26
CA ASP A 186 -9.89 16.26 -10.32
C ASP A 186 -11.14 15.48 -9.93
N TYR A 187 -11.01 14.58 -8.95
CA TYR A 187 -12.12 13.81 -8.40
C TYR A 187 -12.79 14.50 -7.21
N MET A 188 -12.24 15.61 -6.70
CA MET A 188 -12.79 16.33 -5.55
C MET A 188 -13.79 17.40 -5.98
N GLU A 189 -14.91 17.49 -5.28
CA GLU A 189 -15.85 18.60 -5.46
C GLU A 189 -15.21 19.98 -5.19
N PRO A 190 -15.63 21.05 -5.90
CA PRO A 190 -15.08 22.40 -5.74
C PRO A 190 -15.10 22.94 -4.30
N ARG A 191 -16.09 22.51 -3.50
CA ARG A 191 -16.23 22.91 -2.09
C ARG A 191 -15.14 22.34 -1.20
N VAL A 192 -14.67 21.12 -1.50
CA VAL A 192 -13.56 20.48 -0.80
C VAL A 192 -12.26 21.17 -1.20
N LEU A 193 -12.04 21.37 -2.50
CA LEU A 193 -10.85 22.06 -3.02
C LEU A 193 -10.70 23.47 -2.46
N SER A 194 -11.80 24.22 -2.33
CA SER A 194 -11.80 25.57 -1.75
C SER A 194 -11.42 25.60 -0.26
N SER A 195 -11.57 24.50 0.46
CA SER A 195 -11.22 24.38 1.88
C SER A 195 -9.95 23.58 2.14
N LEU A 196 -9.41 22.96 1.10
CA LEU A 196 -8.16 22.24 1.13
C LEU A 196 -7.00 23.25 1.11
N GLY A 197 -6.05 23.08 2.01
CA GLY A 197 -4.82 23.88 2.02
C GLY A 197 -3.81 23.41 0.95
N PRO A 198 -2.52 23.74 1.14
CA PRO A 198 -1.52 23.51 0.10
C PRO A 198 -1.31 22.01 -0.19
N SER A 199 -0.97 21.72 -1.44
CA SER A 199 -0.47 20.39 -1.81
C SER A 199 1.04 20.37 -1.82
N VAL A 200 1.60 19.32 -1.20
CA VAL A 200 3.04 19.07 -1.15
C VAL A 200 3.33 17.90 -2.08
N ILE A 201 4.20 18.13 -3.07
CA ILE A 201 4.55 17.12 -4.07
C ILE A 201 5.84 16.41 -3.64
N PHE A 202 5.72 15.12 -3.35
CA PHE A 202 6.83 14.21 -3.09
C PHE A 202 7.40 13.73 -4.42
N LYS A 203 8.46 14.42 -4.87
CA LYS A 203 9.18 14.04 -6.08
C LYS A 203 9.78 12.64 -5.94
N PRO A 204 9.77 11.82 -7.01
CA PRO A 204 10.59 10.62 -7.10
C PRO A 204 12.03 10.87 -6.68
N TYR A 205 12.65 9.88 -6.05
CA TYR A 205 14.08 9.96 -5.73
C TYR A 205 14.90 9.71 -6.99
N ASP A 206 15.93 10.52 -7.20
CA ASP A 206 16.94 10.23 -8.22
C ASP A 206 17.93 9.14 -7.73
N ALA A 207 18.82 8.69 -8.61
CA ALA A 207 19.77 7.63 -8.29
C ALA A 207 20.77 8.03 -7.19
N ILE A 208 21.13 9.31 -7.08
CA ILE A 208 22.05 9.80 -6.05
C ILE A 208 21.34 9.78 -4.70
N GLN A 209 20.09 10.28 -4.66
CA GLN A 209 19.27 10.27 -3.46
C GLN A 209 18.98 8.85 -2.97
N LEU A 210 18.62 7.94 -3.88
CA LEU A 210 18.41 6.53 -3.52
C LEU A 210 19.68 5.87 -2.98
N LYS A 211 20.84 6.19 -3.55
CA LYS A 211 22.13 5.68 -3.05
C LYS A 211 22.39 6.15 -1.62
N GLU A 212 22.19 7.43 -1.32
CA GLU A 212 22.37 7.95 0.05
C GLU A 212 21.38 7.33 1.04
N ILE A 213 20.12 7.14 0.63
CA ILE A 213 19.13 6.41 1.44
C ILE A 213 19.63 4.99 1.71
N LEU A 214 20.03 4.25 0.67
CA LEU A 214 20.53 2.88 0.80
C LEU A 214 21.79 2.80 1.68
N ALA A 215 22.68 3.79 1.60
CA ALA A 215 23.86 3.88 2.45
C ALA A 215 23.48 3.96 3.93
N LYS A 216 22.49 4.77 4.31
CA LYS A 216 21.97 4.77 5.68
C LYS A 216 21.40 3.41 6.07
N TYR A 217 20.55 2.81 5.24
CA TYR A 217 20.02 1.46 5.54
C TYR A 217 21.14 0.43 5.71
N ALA A 218 22.20 0.50 4.91
CA ALA A 218 23.35 -0.37 5.00
C ALA A 218 24.16 -0.12 6.28
N GLU A 219 24.38 1.13 6.65
CA GLU A 219 25.09 1.52 7.86
C GLU A 219 24.40 0.98 9.12
N TYR A 220 23.07 1.11 9.23
CA TYR A 220 22.35 0.61 10.40
C TYR A 220 22.07 -0.90 10.33
N GLY A 221 21.81 -1.43 9.13
CA GLY A 221 21.25 -2.78 8.93
C GLY A 221 22.27 -3.86 8.57
N LEU A 222 23.36 -3.51 7.89
CA LEU A 222 24.36 -4.47 7.38
C LEU A 222 25.66 -4.41 8.18
N ILE A 223 26.42 -5.51 8.12
CA ILE A 223 27.75 -5.60 8.72
C ILE A 223 28.74 -4.81 7.86
N ASP A 224 29.68 -4.12 8.50
CA ASP A 224 30.68 -3.34 7.78
C ASP A 224 31.55 -4.26 6.91
N ASN A 225 31.94 -3.77 5.73
CA ASN A 225 32.68 -4.53 4.72
C ASN A 225 31.92 -5.71 4.10
N THR A 226 30.60 -5.84 4.26
CA THR A 226 29.80 -6.85 3.52
C THR A 226 29.08 -6.28 2.30
N TYR A 227 29.23 -4.98 2.05
CA TYR A 227 28.70 -4.25 0.90
C TYR A 227 29.73 -3.22 0.43
N ASN A 228 29.60 -2.73 -0.80
CA ASN A 228 30.40 -1.63 -1.31
C ASN A 228 29.52 -0.59 -2.02
N ASP A 229 30.14 0.55 -2.31
CA ASP A 229 29.50 1.69 -2.96
C ASP A 229 28.97 1.37 -4.37
N GLU A 230 29.64 0.48 -5.09
CA GLU A 230 29.24 0.03 -6.42
C GLU A 230 27.88 -0.70 -6.38
N ILE A 231 27.69 -1.61 -5.42
CA ILE A 231 26.43 -2.33 -5.25
C ILE A 231 25.28 -1.40 -4.86
N LEU A 232 25.51 -0.45 -3.94
CA LEU A 232 24.50 0.53 -3.57
C LEU A 232 24.11 1.40 -4.78
N SER A 233 25.10 1.83 -5.57
CA SER A 233 24.89 2.59 -6.79
C SER A 233 24.13 1.77 -7.84
N TYR A 234 24.42 0.48 -7.97
CA TYR A 234 23.73 -0.42 -8.89
C TYR A 234 22.24 -0.56 -8.54
N ILE A 235 21.92 -0.83 -7.27
CA ILE A 235 20.52 -0.93 -6.80
C ILE A 235 19.80 0.41 -7.01
N ALA A 236 20.45 1.53 -6.64
CA ALA A 236 19.87 2.86 -6.82
C ALA A 236 19.56 3.17 -8.30
N ALA A 237 20.46 2.84 -9.22
CA ALA A 237 20.28 3.07 -10.65
C ALA A 237 19.15 2.20 -11.25
N ILE A 238 18.93 0.99 -10.74
CA ILE A 238 17.79 0.15 -11.13
C ILE A 238 16.48 0.77 -10.65
N SER A 239 16.39 1.10 -9.37
CA SER A 239 15.17 1.66 -8.78
C SER A 239 14.82 3.06 -9.29
N ALA A 240 15.81 3.90 -9.61
CA ALA A 240 15.59 5.22 -10.20
C ALA A 240 14.97 5.14 -11.60
N ARG A 241 15.37 4.14 -12.41
CA ARG A 241 14.80 3.93 -13.76
C ARG A 241 13.32 3.56 -13.71
N GLU A 242 12.87 2.93 -12.63
CA GLU A 242 11.48 2.53 -12.40
C GLU A 242 10.78 3.46 -11.41
N HIS A 243 10.77 4.76 -11.72
CA HIS A 243 10.01 5.79 -10.98
C HIS A 243 10.56 6.20 -9.61
N GLY A 244 11.78 5.79 -9.23
CA GLY A 244 12.43 6.30 -8.02
C GLY A 244 11.79 5.82 -6.71
N ASP A 245 11.36 4.55 -6.68
CA ASP A 245 10.74 3.93 -5.51
C ASP A 245 11.79 3.46 -4.48
N ALA A 246 11.89 4.17 -3.34
CA ALA A 246 12.82 3.82 -2.27
C ALA A 246 12.45 2.52 -1.54
N ARG A 247 11.16 2.16 -1.49
CA ARG A 247 10.72 0.88 -0.90
C ARG A 247 11.25 -0.28 -1.74
N LYS A 248 11.17 -0.17 -3.08
CA LYS A 248 11.77 -1.17 -3.98
C LYS A 248 13.28 -1.26 -3.73
N ALA A 249 13.98 -0.13 -3.70
CA ALA A 249 15.43 -0.09 -3.50
C ALA A 249 15.85 -0.79 -2.20
N VAL A 250 15.22 -0.45 -1.08
CA VAL A 250 15.52 -1.03 0.24
C VAL A 250 15.20 -2.52 0.29
N ASN A 251 14.08 -2.95 -0.31
CA ASN A 251 13.74 -4.38 -0.39
C ASN A 251 14.75 -5.16 -1.23
N LEU A 252 15.22 -4.61 -2.36
CA LEU A 252 16.27 -5.24 -3.17
C LEU A 252 17.57 -5.37 -2.39
N LEU A 253 17.98 -4.35 -1.64
CA LEU A 253 19.15 -4.42 -0.77
C LEU A 253 18.99 -5.52 0.30
N PHE A 254 17.83 -5.58 0.95
CA PHE A 254 17.55 -6.57 1.98
C PHE A 254 17.58 -8.00 1.43
N ARG A 255 16.94 -8.25 0.29
CA ARG A 255 16.94 -9.54 -0.41
C ARG A 255 18.35 -9.93 -0.87
N ALA A 256 19.10 -9.00 -1.47
CA ALA A 256 20.48 -9.26 -1.87
C ALA A 256 21.38 -9.61 -0.66
N ALA A 257 21.16 -8.97 0.49
CA ALA A 257 21.86 -9.29 1.73
C ALA A 257 21.49 -10.68 2.29
N GLN A 258 20.21 -11.08 2.20
CA GLN A 258 19.78 -12.43 2.55
C GLN A 258 20.44 -13.49 1.66
N LEU A 259 20.49 -13.26 0.34
CA LEU A 259 21.11 -14.18 -0.63
C LEU A 259 22.63 -14.26 -0.48
N ALA A 260 23.26 -13.18 -0.01
CA ALA A 260 24.69 -13.11 0.27
C ALA A 260 25.08 -13.75 1.63
N SER A 261 24.10 -14.07 2.48
CA SER A 261 24.36 -14.65 3.80
C SER A 261 24.95 -16.06 3.66
N GLY A 262 26.11 -16.27 4.28
CA GLY A 262 26.96 -17.46 4.13
C GLY A 262 28.17 -17.24 3.22
N ILE A 263 28.12 -16.25 2.32
CA ILE A 263 29.27 -15.81 1.51
C ILE A 263 30.00 -14.63 2.19
N GLY A 264 29.24 -13.78 2.89
CA GLY A 264 29.78 -12.64 3.66
C GLY A 264 29.97 -11.36 2.87
N PHE A 265 29.59 -11.32 1.58
CA PHE A 265 29.65 -10.11 0.77
C PHE A 265 28.58 -10.07 -0.32
N ILE A 266 27.93 -8.92 -0.51
CA ILE A 266 26.93 -8.71 -1.55
C ILE A 266 27.62 -8.49 -2.89
N LYS A 267 27.31 -9.33 -3.88
CA LYS A 267 27.79 -9.19 -5.26
C LYS A 267 26.62 -8.88 -6.19
N LYS A 268 26.95 -8.47 -7.41
CA LYS A 268 25.96 -8.15 -8.44
C LYS A 268 25.01 -9.32 -8.70
N GLU A 269 25.51 -10.55 -8.69
CA GLU A 269 24.68 -11.75 -8.92
C GLU A 269 23.59 -11.93 -7.84
N HIS A 270 23.83 -11.47 -6.61
CA HIS A 270 22.82 -11.49 -5.55
C HIS A 270 21.73 -10.45 -5.80
N VAL A 271 22.10 -9.27 -6.32
CA VAL A 271 21.14 -8.23 -6.69
C VAL A 271 20.30 -8.69 -7.88
N ASP A 272 20.91 -9.25 -8.92
CA ASP A 272 20.20 -9.73 -10.11
C ASP A 272 19.19 -10.84 -9.74
N LYS A 273 19.57 -11.77 -8.86
CA LYS A 273 18.64 -12.76 -8.30
C LYS A 273 17.52 -12.12 -7.47
N ALA A 274 17.85 -11.15 -6.61
CA ALA A 274 16.88 -10.44 -5.80
C ALA A 274 15.82 -9.70 -6.63
N ILE A 275 16.18 -9.17 -7.81
CA ILE A 275 15.22 -8.54 -8.73
C ILE A 275 14.19 -9.55 -9.21
N VAL A 276 14.64 -10.71 -9.70
CA VAL A 276 13.75 -11.78 -10.19
C VAL A 276 12.84 -12.29 -9.08
N GLU A 277 13.41 -12.54 -7.89
CA GLU A 277 12.63 -12.98 -6.73
C GLU A 277 11.60 -11.93 -6.28
N TYR A 278 11.97 -10.65 -6.27
CA TYR A 278 11.07 -9.55 -5.87
C TYR A 278 9.87 -9.41 -6.81
N GLU A 279 10.08 -9.50 -8.13
CA GLU A 279 9.00 -9.43 -9.11
C GLU A 279 8.04 -10.61 -8.98
N GLN A 280 8.58 -11.81 -8.74
CA GLN A 280 7.80 -13.02 -8.53
C GLN A 280 7.00 -12.95 -7.22
N GLU A 281 7.62 -12.58 -6.10
CA GLU A 281 6.92 -12.43 -4.82
C GLU A 281 5.79 -11.41 -4.90
N ARG A 282 6.02 -10.25 -5.52
CA ARG A 282 4.99 -9.22 -5.70
C ARG A 282 3.78 -9.77 -6.47
N LEU A 283 4.02 -10.55 -7.52
CA LEU A 283 2.95 -11.21 -8.28
C LEU A 283 2.17 -12.20 -7.39
N PHE A 284 2.86 -13.00 -6.59
CA PHE A 284 2.22 -13.98 -5.71
C PHE A 284 1.40 -13.34 -4.59
N GLU A 285 1.94 -12.30 -3.92
CA GLU A 285 1.19 -11.57 -2.91
C GLU A 285 -0.06 -10.91 -3.50
N ALA A 286 0.06 -10.33 -4.70
CA ALA A 286 -1.09 -9.78 -5.42
C ALA A 286 -2.15 -10.86 -5.65
N VAL A 287 -1.77 -12.04 -6.14
CA VAL A 287 -2.69 -13.17 -6.38
C VAL A 287 -3.33 -13.68 -5.08
N LYS A 288 -2.56 -13.81 -3.99
CA LYS A 288 -3.08 -14.24 -2.67
C LYS A 288 -4.12 -13.26 -2.12
N SER A 289 -3.90 -11.97 -2.33
CA SER A 289 -4.81 -10.91 -1.86
C SER A 289 -6.10 -10.78 -2.68
N LEU A 290 -6.21 -11.48 -3.82
CA LEU A 290 -7.39 -11.41 -4.67
C LEU A 290 -8.65 -11.93 -3.95
N PRO A 291 -9.82 -11.32 -4.16
CA PRO A 291 -11.08 -11.91 -3.69
C PRO A 291 -11.34 -13.28 -4.32
N PHE A 292 -12.10 -14.13 -3.64
CA PHE A 292 -12.40 -15.50 -4.06
C PHE A 292 -12.79 -15.65 -5.55
N HIS A 293 -13.75 -14.87 -6.05
CA HIS A 293 -14.15 -14.94 -7.45
C HIS A 293 -13.08 -14.43 -8.44
N TYR A 294 -12.16 -13.57 -8.01
CA TYR A 294 -11.03 -13.12 -8.83
C TYR A 294 -10.02 -14.25 -8.98
N LYS A 295 -9.78 -15.04 -7.92
CA LYS A 295 -8.94 -16.25 -7.98
C LYS A 295 -9.52 -17.29 -8.94
N LEU A 296 -10.83 -17.57 -8.84
CA LEU A 296 -11.52 -18.48 -9.76
C LEU A 296 -11.48 -17.97 -11.21
N ALA A 297 -11.64 -16.65 -11.41
CA ALA A 297 -11.56 -16.06 -12.73
C ALA A 297 -10.15 -16.17 -13.31
N LEU A 298 -9.12 -15.86 -12.50
CA LEU A 298 -7.73 -15.98 -12.90
C LEU A 298 -7.38 -17.43 -13.25
N ARG A 299 -7.83 -18.42 -12.46
CA ARG A 299 -7.67 -19.84 -12.76
C ARG A 299 -8.25 -20.20 -14.14
N ALA A 300 -9.47 -19.76 -14.40
CA ALA A 300 -10.12 -19.98 -15.70
C ALA A 300 -9.35 -19.33 -16.88
N ILE A 301 -8.75 -18.16 -16.66
CA ILE A 301 -7.93 -17.46 -17.66
C ILE A 301 -6.60 -18.18 -17.92
N VAL A 302 -5.99 -18.76 -16.88
CA VAL A 302 -4.75 -19.53 -17.06
C VAL A 302 -5.01 -20.76 -17.95
N THR A 303 -6.15 -21.43 -17.73
CA THR A 303 -6.63 -22.56 -18.53
C THR A 303 -7.04 -22.16 -19.95
N SER A 304 -7.66 -20.99 -20.15
CA SER A 304 -8.10 -20.51 -21.46
C SER A 304 -7.86 -19.01 -21.63
N ASP A 305 -7.12 -18.64 -22.67
CA ASP A 305 -6.76 -17.27 -23.00
C ASP A 305 -7.94 -16.45 -23.58
N ASP A 306 -8.91 -17.09 -24.22
CA ASP A 306 -10.14 -16.45 -24.74
C ASP A 306 -11.13 -16.15 -23.61
N VAL A 307 -11.43 -14.86 -23.36
CA VAL A 307 -12.26 -14.42 -22.21
C VAL A 307 -13.66 -15.05 -22.20
N VAL A 308 -14.25 -15.32 -23.37
CA VAL A 308 -15.58 -15.95 -23.46
C VAL A 308 -15.50 -17.42 -23.05
N THR A 309 -14.47 -18.13 -23.49
CA THR A 309 -14.21 -19.51 -23.11
C THR A 309 -13.83 -19.60 -21.62
N ALA A 310 -12.99 -18.69 -21.13
CA ALA A 310 -12.63 -18.58 -19.73
C ALA A 310 -13.87 -18.39 -18.83
N HIS A 311 -14.86 -17.58 -19.23
CA HIS A 311 -16.10 -17.44 -18.46
C HIS A 311 -16.86 -18.76 -18.30
N LYS A 312 -16.90 -19.61 -19.34
CA LYS A 312 -17.51 -20.94 -19.26
C LYS A 312 -16.76 -21.86 -18.30
N VAL A 313 -15.43 -21.82 -18.34
CA VAL A 313 -14.57 -22.58 -17.42
C VAL A 313 -14.77 -22.11 -15.97
N TYR A 314 -14.84 -20.79 -15.77
CA TYR A 314 -15.13 -20.18 -14.47
C TYR A 314 -16.50 -20.59 -13.92
N SER A 315 -17.55 -20.63 -14.76
CA SER A 315 -18.87 -21.11 -14.35
C SER A 315 -18.82 -22.56 -13.88
N LYS A 316 -18.11 -23.43 -14.60
CA LYS A 316 -17.90 -24.82 -14.17
C LYS A 316 -17.18 -24.91 -12.82
N TYR A 317 -16.16 -24.09 -12.57
CA TYR A 317 -15.50 -24.05 -11.26
C TYR A 317 -16.45 -23.58 -10.16
N CYS A 318 -17.27 -22.56 -10.41
CA CYS A 318 -18.27 -22.11 -9.44
C CYS A 318 -19.28 -23.22 -9.11
N ASP A 319 -19.77 -23.94 -10.13
CA ASP A 319 -20.71 -25.04 -9.94
C ASP A 319 -20.10 -26.18 -9.11
N LYS A 320 -18.84 -26.58 -9.40
CA LYS A 320 -18.11 -27.58 -8.61
C LYS A 320 -17.96 -27.18 -7.14
N LEU A 321 -17.75 -25.89 -6.88
CA LEU A 321 -17.59 -25.34 -5.53
C LEU A 321 -18.90 -24.88 -4.89
N LYS A 322 -20.06 -25.18 -5.50
CA LYS A 322 -21.40 -24.77 -5.05
C LYS A 322 -21.55 -23.25 -4.82
N GLN A 323 -20.82 -22.46 -5.60
CA GLN A 323 -20.87 -20.99 -5.57
C GLN A 323 -21.69 -20.47 -6.75
N LYS A 324 -22.43 -19.38 -6.55
CA LYS A 324 -23.21 -18.78 -7.64
C LYS A 324 -22.26 -18.10 -8.63
N PRO A 325 -22.27 -18.48 -9.92
CA PRO A 325 -21.41 -17.84 -10.91
C PRO A 325 -21.83 -16.40 -11.17
N LEU A 326 -20.84 -15.51 -11.32
CA LEU A 326 -21.06 -14.13 -11.75
C LEU A 326 -21.45 -14.06 -13.23
N SER A 327 -22.15 -12.97 -13.59
CA SER A 327 -22.51 -12.69 -14.98
C SER A 327 -21.27 -12.48 -15.84
N TYR A 328 -21.38 -12.75 -17.15
CA TYR A 328 -20.28 -12.51 -18.10
C TYR A 328 -19.76 -11.07 -18.03
N ARG A 329 -20.66 -10.09 -17.88
CA ARG A 329 -20.28 -8.68 -17.74
C ARG A 329 -19.37 -8.47 -16.54
N ARG A 330 -19.78 -8.93 -15.36
CA ARG A 330 -18.97 -8.79 -14.14
C ARG A 330 -17.67 -9.59 -14.24
N PHE A 331 -17.69 -10.77 -14.86
CA PHE A 331 -16.47 -11.53 -15.16
C PHE A 331 -15.51 -10.74 -16.05
N SER A 332 -16.00 -10.15 -17.16
CA SER A 332 -15.16 -9.32 -18.03
C SER A 332 -14.64 -8.06 -17.32
N ASP A 333 -15.40 -7.50 -16.37
CA ASP A 333 -14.93 -6.39 -15.53
C ASP A 333 -13.77 -6.88 -14.63
N ILE A 334 -13.92 -8.05 -13.98
CA ILE A 334 -12.84 -8.69 -13.19
C ILE A 334 -11.59 -8.91 -14.04
N VAL A 335 -11.72 -9.41 -15.28
CA VAL A 335 -10.56 -9.57 -16.18
C VAL A 335 -9.87 -8.22 -16.46
N SER A 336 -10.64 -7.16 -16.63
CA SER A 336 -10.10 -5.81 -16.86
C SER A 336 -9.43 -5.25 -15.61
N GLU A 337 -9.96 -5.56 -14.42
CA GLU A 337 -9.34 -5.22 -13.14
C GLU A 337 -8.03 -6.01 -12.93
N LEU A 338 -7.97 -7.30 -13.29
CA LEU A 338 -6.73 -8.10 -13.26
C LEU A 338 -5.64 -7.54 -14.19
N ASP A 339 -6.02 -6.98 -15.34
CA ASP A 339 -5.12 -6.28 -16.26
C ASP A 339 -4.60 -4.98 -15.66
N MET A 340 -5.48 -4.20 -14.99
CA MET A 340 -5.07 -3.01 -14.23
C MET A 340 -4.12 -3.34 -13.08
N PHE A 341 -4.27 -4.51 -12.44
CA PHE A 341 -3.34 -4.98 -11.41
C PHE A 341 -2.00 -5.45 -11.99
N GLY A 342 -1.88 -5.60 -13.32
CA GLY A 342 -0.68 -6.10 -13.99
C GLY A 342 -0.46 -7.61 -13.81
N ILE A 343 -1.49 -8.35 -13.38
CA ILE A 343 -1.43 -9.81 -13.21
C ILE A 343 -1.57 -10.49 -14.58
N VAL A 344 -2.37 -9.90 -15.46
CA VAL A 344 -2.61 -10.39 -16.81
C VAL A 344 -2.46 -9.25 -17.81
N LYS A 345 -2.37 -9.57 -19.10
CA LYS A 345 -2.34 -8.60 -20.19
C LYS A 345 -3.45 -8.88 -21.20
N ILE A 346 -4.37 -7.94 -21.38
CA ILE A 346 -5.47 -8.09 -22.35
C ILE A 346 -4.99 -7.71 -23.76
N LYS A 347 -5.27 -8.58 -24.72
CA LYS A 347 -5.14 -8.34 -26.17
C LYS A 347 -6.52 -8.34 -26.81
N ILE A 348 -6.86 -7.24 -27.49
CA ILE A 348 -8.12 -7.13 -28.22
C ILE A 348 -7.86 -7.47 -29.69
N MET A 349 -8.56 -8.48 -30.20
CA MET A 349 -8.50 -8.86 -31.61
C MET A 349 -9.86 -8.63 -32.27
N ASN A 350 -9.88 -7.83 -33.33
CA ASN A 350 -11.06 -7.66 -34.17
C ASN A 350 -11.00 -8.65 -35.34
N ARG A 351 -11.91 -9.61 -35.37
CA ARG A 351 -11.97 -10.64 -36.43
C ARG A 351 -12.90 -10.26 -37.60
N GLY A 352 -13.27 -8.99 -37.72
CA GLY A 352 -14.08 -8.48 -38.83
C GLY A 352 -15.52 -9.01 -38.84
N ARG A 353 -16.17 -8.95 -40.01
CA ARG A 353 -17.62 -9.20 -40.19
C ARG A 353 -18.12 -10.57 -39.71
N ALA A 354 -17.27 -11.59 -39.64
CA ALA A 354 -17.66 -12.96 -39.27
C ALA A 354 -17.36 -13.33 -37.79
N GLY A 355 -16.54 -12.55 -37.07
CA GLY A 355 -15.98 -12.99 -35.78
C GLY A 355 -16.08 -11.99 -34.62
N GLY A 356 -16.47 -10.75 -34.88
CA GLY A 356 -16.61 -9.71 -33.85
C GLY A 356 -15.30 -9.35 -33.14
N ILE A 357 -15.42 -8.61 -32.04
CA ILE A 357 -14.30 -8.25 -31.17
C ILE A 357 -14.15 -9.33 -30.10
N ARG A 358 -12.97 -9.96 -30.02
CA ARG A 358 -12.62 -10.91 -28.95
C ARG A 358 -11.51 -10.34 -28.08
N LYS A 359 -11.60 -10.63 -26.78
CA LYS A 359 -10.55 -10.36 -25.80
C LYS A 359 -9.80 -11.66 -25.54
N TYR A 360 -8.49 -11.60 -25.70
CA TYR A 360 -7.55 -12.65 -25.30
C TYR A 360 -6.73 -12.14 -24.13
N VAL A 361 -6.25 -13.05 -23.29
CA VAL A 361 -5.51 -12.71 -22.09
C VAL A 361 -4.19 -13.48 -22.07
N GLU A 362 -3.11 -12.75 -21.88
CA GLU A 362 -1.77 -13.30 -21.69
C GLU A 362 -1.44 -13.27 -20.20
N VAL A 363 -0.92 -14.39 -19.69
CA VAL A 363 -0.54 -14.55 -18.28
C VAL A 363 0.91 -14.98 -18.25
N HIS A 364 1.74 -14.24 -17.51
CA HIS A 364 3.15 -14.59 -17.28
C HIS A 364 3.26 -15.66 -16.18
N ASP A 365 4.18 -16.61 -16.33
CA ASP A 365 4.46 -17.67 -15.36
C ASP A 365 3.20 -18.47 -14.90
N LYS A 366 2.47 -19.03 -15.88
CA LYS A 366 1.20 -19.75 -15.68
C LYS A 366 1.28 -20.85 -14.62
N GLU A 367 2.32 -21.68 -14.67
CA GLU A 367 2.49 -22.83 -13.76
C GLU A 367 2.54 -22.37 -12.31
N ARG A 368 3.29 -21.30 -12.05
CA ARG A 368 3.50 -20.80 -10.69
C ARG A 368 2.30 -20.03 -10.15
N ILE A 369 1.59 -19.28 -11.01
CA ILE A 369 0.31 -18.67 -10.64
C ILE A 369 -0.72 -19.74 -10.27
N MET A 370 -0.82 -20.82 -11.05
CA MET A 370 -1.73 -21.92 -10.75
C MET A 370 -1.46 -22.54 -9.38
N LYS A 371 -0.18 -22.83 -9.09
CA LYS A 371 0.23 -23.36 -7.79
C LYS A 371 -0.19 -22.45 -6.63
N VAL A 372 0.01 -21.14 -6.75
CA VAL A 372 -0.37 -20.18 -5.70
C VAL A 372 -1.89 -20.06 -5.54
N ILE A 373 -2.65 -20.12 -6.63
CA ILE A 373 -4.12 -20.14 -6.57
C ILE A 373 -4.60 -21.40 -5.85
N GLU A 374 -4.01 -22.55 -6.13
CA GLU A 374 -4.41 -23.84 -5.55
C GLU A 374 -4.09 -23.93 -4.05
N GLU A 375 -2.87 -23.58 -3.65
CA GLU A 375 -2.48 -23.50 -2.24
C GLU A 375 -3.45 -22.61 -1.46
N ASN A 376 -3.79 -21.45 -2.01
CA ASN A 376 -4.59 -20.47 -1.28
C ASN A 376 -6.10 -20.75 -1.29
N LEU A 377 -6.66 -21.33 -2.36
CA LEU A 377 -8.05 -21.79 -2.38
C LEU A 377 -8.27 -22.96 -1.41
N THR A 378 -7.27 -23.83 -1.25
CA THR A 378 -7.30 -24.94 -0.28
C THR A 378 -7.32 -24.41 1.15
N GLU A 379 -6.53 -23.38 1.46
CA GLU A 379 -6.56 -22.68 2.75
C GLU A 379 -7.90 -22.00 3.04
N GLU A 380 -8.50 -21.33 2.03
CA GLU A 380 -9.77 -20.60 2.19
C GLU A 380 -10.99 -21.52 2.38
N MET A 381 -10.95 -22.74 1.84
CA MET A 381 -12.09 -23.66 1.85
C MET A 381 -11.97 -24.80 2.88
N GLY A 382 -10.84 -24.88 3.59
CA GLY A 382 -10.50 -26.01 4.45
C GLY A 382 -10.26 -27.29 3.64
N TYR A 383 -10.00 -28.40 4.33
CA TYR A 383 -9.65 -29.73 3.76
C TYR A 383 -10.72 -30.36 2.81
N GLU A 384 -11.76 -29.64 2.40
CA GLU A 384 -12.73 -30.08 1.38
C GLU A 384 -12.24 -29.90 -0.07
N TYR A 385 -11.05 -29.32 -0.28
CA TYR A 385 -10.44 -29.21 -1.61
C TYR A 385 -9.63 -30.48 -1.94
N ASP A 386 -10.27 -31.48 -2.57
CA ASP A 386 -9.60 -32.66 -3.10
C ASP A 386 -9.20 -32.44 -4.58
N GLU A 387 -7.88 -32.38 -4.81
CA GLU A 387 -7.19 -32.18 -6.09
C GLU A 387 -7.72 -33.09 -7.20
N ARG A 388 -8.14 -34.31 -6.86
CA ARG A 388 -8.52 -35.35 -7.84
C ARG A 388 -9.87 -35.11 -8.52
N SER A 389 -10.67 -34.17 -8.04
CA SER A 389 -12.00 -33.86 -8.61
C SER A 389 -11.97 -32.85 -9.76
N MET A 390 -10.81 -32.26 -10.06
CA MET A 390 -10.68 -31.17 -11.04
C MET A 390 -9.79 -31.46 -12.26
N GLU A 391 -8.95 -32.49 -12.23
CA GLU A 391 -8.09 -32.87 -13.37
C GLU A 391 -8.80 -33.73 -14.43
N GLU A 392 -9.91 -34.40 -14.09
CA GLU A 392 -10.72 -35.13 -15.08
C GLU A 392 -11.77 -34.21 -15.73
N SER A 393 -11.41 -33.47 -16.79
CA SER A 393 -12.18 -33.33 -18.06
C SER A 393 -11.43 -32.56 -19.14
#